data_AF-A0A7J3L1G4-F1
#
_entry.id   AF-A0A7J3L1G4-F1
#
_cell.length_a   1.000
_cell.length_b   1.000
_cell.length_c   1.000
_cell.angle_alpha   90.00
_cell.angle_beta   90.00
_cell.angle_gamma   90.00
#
_symmetry.space_group_name_H-M   'P 1'
#
loop_
_entity.id
_entity.type
_entity.pdbx_description
1 polymer ?
#
loop_
_entity_poly.entity_id
_entity_poly.type
_entity_poly.pdbx_seq_one_letter_code
_entity_poly.pdbx_strand_id
1 'polypeptide(L)' 'MSESTLEEVLKEVRLIRSKVERLEDLVEERLIGSDEPLKDEAEAMKEYLEAKEKGDVEYIPLEEIK' A
#
# COMPACT_ATOMS: atom_id res chain seq x y z
N MET A 1 -31.16 14.86 -5.24
CA MET A 1 -30.27 13.81 -5.78
C MET A 1 -30.79 12.49 -5.24
N SER A 2 -31.04 11.49 -6.09
CA SER A 2 -31.41 10.16 -5.58
C SER A 2 -30.20 9.47 -4.97
N GLU A 3 -30.44 8.60 -4.01
CA GLU A 3 -29.41 7.78 -3.34
C GLU A 3 -28.61 6.96 -4.36
N SER A 4 -29.26 6.45 -5.41
CA SER A 4 -28.64 5.76 -6.53
C SER A 4 -27.58 6.60 -7.26
N THR A 5 -27.89 7.87 -7.53
CA THR A 5 -26.95 8.79 -8.19
C THR A 5 -25.75 9.08 -7.28
N LEU A 6 -25.95 9.15 -5.97
CA LEU A 6 -24.87 9.36 -5.00
C LEU A 6 -23.92 8.15 -4.95
N GLU A 7 -24.48 6.94 -4.99
CA GLU A 7 -23.70 5.70 -4.98
C GLU A 7 -22.84 5.54 -6.25
N GLU A 8 -23.40 5.87 -7.41
CA GLU A 8 -22.67 5.89 -8.70
C GLU A 8 -21.51 6.88 -8.67
N VAL A 9 -21.75 8.11 -8.17
CA VAL A 9 -20.69 9.12 -8.02
C VAL A 9 -19.59 8.63 -7.07
N LEU A 10 -19.94 8.00 -5.95
CA LEU A 10 -18.94 7.47 -5.01
C LEU A 10 -18.08 6.37 -5.65
N LYS A 11 -18.68 5.49 -6.46
CA LYS A 11 -17.94 4.46 -7.20
C LYS A 11 -16.95 5.08 -8.18
N GLU A 12 -17.37 6.08 -8.96
CA GLU A 12 -16.49 6.79 -9.89
C GLU A 12 -15.37 7.52 -9.17
N VAL A 13 -15.65 8.20 -8.05
CA VAL A 13 -14.61 8.88 -7.25
C VAL A 13 -13.56 7.87 -6.74
N ARG A 14 -13.98 6.69 -6.25
CA ARG A 14 -13.04 5.65 -5.81
C ARG A 14 -12.20 5.10 -6.96
N LEU A 15 -12.81 4.93 -8.14
CA LEU A 15 -12.10 4.48 -9.33
C LEU A 15 -11.06 5.51 -9.78
N ILE A 16 -11.42 6.79 -9.77
CA ILE A 16 -10.48 7.89 -10.09
C ILE A 16 -9.34 7.89 -9.09
N ARG A 17 -9.62 7.79 -7.79
CA ARG A 17 -8.58 7.76 -6.74
C ARG A 17 -7.58 6.63 -6.99
N SER A 18 -8.06 5.41 -7.25
CA SER A 18 -7.18 4.27 -7.54
C SER A 18 -6.34 4.45 -8.80
N LYS A 19 -6.87 5.12 -9.83
CA LYS A 19 -6.08 5.44 -11.03
C LYS A 19 -5.01 6.51 -10.76
N VAL A 20 -5.31 7.49 -9.91
CA VAL A 20 -4.35 8.51 -9.49
C VAL A 20 -3.23 7.89 -8.67
N GLU A 21 -3.55 7.06 -7.67
CA GLU A 21 -2.56 6.32 -6.87
C GLU A 21 -1.59 5.53 -7.77
N ARG A 22 -2.10 4.79 -8.75
CA ARG A 22 -1.26 4.07 -9.72
C ARG A 22 -0.38 4.98 -10.58
N LEU A 23 -0.85 6.19 -10.90
CA LEU A 23 -0.05 7.15 -11.66
C LEU A 23 1.05 7.75 -10.78
N GLU A 24 0.79 7.97 -9.50
CA GLU A 24 1.78 8.42 -8.53
C GLU A 24 2.91 7.38 -8.41
N ASP A 25 2.57 6.09 -8.24
CA ASP A 25 3.55 5.00 -8.20
C ASP A 25 4.46 4.99 -9.45
N LEU A 26 3.86 5.09 -10.64
CA LEU A 26 4.60 5.12 -11.91
C LEU A 26 5.49 6.35 -12.06
N VAL A 27 5.08 7.49 -11.49
CA VAL A 27 5.87 8.72 -11.51
C VAL A 27 7.02 8.60 -10.52
N GLU A 28 6.79 8.04 -9.34
CA GLU A 28 7.80 7.81 -8.31
C GLU A 28 8.90 6.87 -8.82
N GLU A 29 8.53 5.74 -9.41
CA GLU A 29 9.48 4.81 -10.05
C GLU A 29 10.34 5.48 -11.12
N ARG A 30 9.76 6.40 -11.92
CA ARG A 30 10.49 7.08 -13.01
C ARG A 30 11.35 8.24 -12.53
N LEU A 31 10.93 8.95 -11.49
CA LEU A 31 11.61 10.16 -11.02
C LEU A 31 12.65 9.87 -9.95
N ILE A 32 12.34 8.98 -9.02
CA ILE A 32 13.22 8.62 -7.90
C ILE A 32 14.09 7.41 -8.29
N GLY A 33 13.55 6.52 -9.13
CA GLY A 33 14.12 5.19 -9.34
C GLY A 33 13.73 4.27 -8.18
N SER A 34 13.51 2.99 -8.47
CA SER A 34 13.43 1.97 -7.42
C SER A 34 14.83 1.38 -7.27
N ASP A 35 15.54 1.75 -6.21
CA ASP A 35 16.75 1.03 -5.83
C ASP A 35 16.35 -0.38 -5.40
N GLU A 36 17.09 -1.39 -5.86
CA GLU A 36 16.92 -2.74 -5.33
C GLU A 36 17.35 -2.74 -3.86
N PRO A 37 16.60 -3.43 -2.98
CA PRO A 37 17.00 -3.55 -1.59
C PRO A 37 18.38 -4.19 -1.52
N LEU A 38 19.19 -3.72 -0.56
CA LEU A 38 20.44 -4.37 -0.25
C LEU A 38 20.18 -5.82 0.21
N LYS A 39 21.20 -6.67 0.12
CA LYS A 39 21.05 -8.10 0.40
C LYS A 39 20.52 -8.37 1.81
N ASP A 40 21.00 -7.61 2.79
CA ASP A 40 20.56 -7.67 4.18
C ASP A 40 19.11 -7.18 4.35
N GLU A 41 18.70 -6.13 3.63
CA GLU A 41 17.31 -5.65 3.63
C GLU A 41 16.37 -6.70 3.02
N ALA A 42 16.78 -7.35 1.92
CA ALA A 42 16.03 -8.42 1.29
C ALA A 42 15.91 -9.65 2.21
N GLU A 43 16.98 -10.01 2.92
CA GLU A 43 16.98 -11.10 3.91
C GLU A 43 16.05 -10.76 5.09
N ALA A 44 16.12 -9.55 5.64
CA ALA A 44 15.25 -9.11 6.72
C ALA A 44 13.76 -9.13 6.32
N MET A 45 13.44 -8.69 5.10
CA MET A 45 12.08 -8.75 4.57
C MET A 45 11.59 -10.20 4.44
N LYS A 46 12.45 -11.11 3.98
CA LYS A 46 12.13 -12.53 3.87
C LYS A 46 11.84 -13.15 5.25
N GLU A 47 12.69 -12.89 6.24
CA GLU A 47 12.49 -13.37 7.61
C GLU A 47 11.16 -12.87 8.20
N TYR A 48 10.85 -11.58 7.99
CA TYR A 48 9.57 -11.00 8.40
C TYR A 48 8.38 -11.72 7.76
N LEU A 49 8.43 -11.99 6.44
CA LEU A 49 7.34 -12.68 5.74
C LEU A 49 7.15 -14.11 6.25
N GLU A 50 8.24 -14.84 6.51
CA GLU A 50 8.18 -16.18 7.09
C GLU A 50 7.61 -16.17 8.52
N ALA A 51 8.01 -15.22 9.36
CA ALA A 51 7.46 -15.04 10.70
C ALA A 51 5.97 -14.70 10.64
N LYS A 52 5.56 -13.84 9.68
CA LYS A 52 4.16 -13.48 9.48
C LYS A 52 3.32 -14.67 9.04
N GLU A 53 3.83 -15.52 8.15
CA GLU A 53 3.14 -16.75 7.74
C GLU A 53 2.97 -17.74 8.90
N LYS A 54 3.96 -17.82 9.79
CA LYS A 54 3.92 -18.66 10.99
C LYS A 54 3.02 -18.08 12.11
N GLY A 55 2.66 -16.80 12.02
CA GLY A 55 1.91 -16.09 13.07
C GLY A 55 2.78 -15.61 14.23
N ASP A 56 4.10 -15.53 14.03
CA ASP A 56 5.08 -15.11 15.05
C ASP A 56 5.17 -13.58 15.19
N VAL A 57 4.50 -12.82 14.31
CA VAL A 57 4.43 -11.35 14.32
C VAL A 57 2.99 -10.87 14.18
N GLU A 58 2.65 -9.83 14.95
CA GLU A 58 1.34 -9.18 14.92
C GLU A 58 1.48 -7.70 14.53
N TYR A 59 0.47 -7.18 13.84
CA TYR A 59 0.37 -5.75 13.60
C TYR A 59 -0.18 -5.05 14.83
N ILE A 60 0.53 -4.02 15.29
CA ILE A 60 0.01 -3.08 16.28
C ILE A 60 -0.42 -1.79 15.59
N PRO A 61 -1.52 -1.15 16.00
CA PRO A 61 -1.88 0.17 15.54
C PRO A 61 -0.78 1.20 15.82
N LEU A 62 -0.57 2.15 14.91
CA LEU A 62 0.44 3.19 15.08
C LEU A 62 0.12 4.11 16.27
N GLU A 63 -1.16 4.26 16.61
CA GLU A 63 -1.65 5.01 17.77
C GLU A 63 -1.21 4.41 19.11
N GLU A 64 -0.80 3.12 19.12
CA GLU A 64 -0.30 2.43 20.31
C GLU A 64 1.22 2.56 20.49
N ILE A 65 1.92 3.15 19.51
CA ILE A 65 3.35 3.44 19.57
C ILE A 65 3.54 4.80 20.23
N LYS A 66 4.24 4.82 21.39
CA LYS A 66 4.53 6.03 22.18
C LYS A 66 5.68 6.87 21.62
#